data_AF-A0A1C5WTQ9-F1
#
_entry.id   AF-A0A1C5WTQ9-F1
#
_cell.length_a   1.000
_cell.length_b   1.000
_cell.length_c   1.000
_cell.angle_alpha   90.00
_cell.angle_beta   90.00
_cell.angle_gamma   90.00
#
_symmetry.space_group_name_H-M   'P 1'
#
loop_
_entity.id
_entity.type
_entity.pdbx_description
1 polymer ?
#
loop_
_entity_poly.entity_id
_entity_poly.type
_entity_poly.pdbx_seq_one_letter_code
_entity_poly.pdbx_strand_id
1 'polypeptide(L)'
;MKNIILLFLCLLFGGCFSSSDKYVPNEGLNEILIDPEVVEEYLDLSEILQDSIEIIPLETTEQCLISDIKQIELYKDKIFVSDKGNAKIFVFTTTGHFLNSLGRQGMGPGEYSRLGNFTFKGDSILIQDLYRNKYIAYDLYSNSHREISYDVYHKDIISFDNIAYLISNYEGSDYGDFNLFKFDLATSSVISSEIPFNRKQIDKSGYGLRKYASKYNNEATLIYPLNDTIYILKEDTVCPFYVINYTSRSLPEDVNVDKDMLFRFVRKNRYLKGFEYLQNSKDYLLGYYSDDSFKYFIYDKLSTNIRVGKWLSIGLFGNMIFHYFYTTTNGELYILQDADTFSFNWKSLRTYCTNSYYREKIDSIVGEIGDDSNPILFKCKFRGMAK
;
A
#
# COMPACT_ATOMS: atom_id res chain seq x y z
N MET A 1 -67.69 -29.09 -26.09
CA MET A 1 -67.05 -30.14 -26.93
C MET A 1 -65.89 -29.46 -27.64
N LYS A 2 -64.61 -29.79 -27.49
CA LYS A 2 -63.88 -30.90 -26.89
C LYS A 2 -62.61 -30.30 -26.25
N ASN A 3 -62.24 -30.86 -25.10
CA ASN A 3 -60.91 -30.73 -24.51
C ASN A 3 -59.87 -31.33 -25.45
N ILE A 4 -58.72 -30.68 -25.62
CA ILE A 4 -57.47 -31.36 -25.96
C ILE A 4 -56.41 -30.84 -25.00
N ILE A 5 -56.19 -31.64 -23.97
CA ILE A 5 -55.00 -31.67 -23.13
C ILE A 5 -53.91 -32.32 -23.97
N LEU A 6 -52.78 -31.63 -24.15
CA LEU A 6 -51.54 -32.25 -24.59
C LEU A 6 -50.47 -31.99 -23.52
N LEU A 7 -50.39 -32.90 -22.55
CA LEU A 7 -49.12 -33.24 -21.93
C LEU A 7 -48.28 -33.94 -23.02
N PHE A 8 -47.02 -33.56 -23.19
CA PHE A 8 -45.94 -34.54 -23.14
C PHE A 8 -44.54 -33.90 -23.12
N LEU A 9 -43.75 -34.47 -22.22
CA LEU A 9 -42.31 -34.69 -22.26
C LEU A 9 -41.34 -33.56 -21.87
N CYS A 10 -40.95 -33.63 -20.59
CA CYS A 10 -39.64 -33.25 -20.09
C CYS A 10 -38.51 -33.78 -21.00
N LEU A 11 -37.74 -32.87 -21.58
CA LEU A 11 -36.37 -33.11 -22.00
C LEU A 11 -35.46 -32.23 -21.15
N LEU A 12 -34.88 -32.85 -20.13
CA LEU A 12 -33.71 -32.36 -19.42
C LEU A 12 -32.53 -32.36 -20.40
N PHE A 13 -32.17 -31.18 -20.90
CA PHE A 13 -30.83 -30.95 -21.45
C PHE A 13 -30.18 -29.84 -20.63
N GLY A 14 -29.05 -30.20 -20.01
CA GLY A 14 -28.20 -29.28 -19.28
C GLY A 14 -27.80 -28.09 -20.15
N GLY A 15 -27.94 -26.90 -19.58
CA GLY A 15 -27.49 -25.64 -20.15
C GLY A 15 -26.58 -24.95 -19.15
N CYS A 16 -25.38 -24.60 -19.62
CA CYS A 16 -24.30 -23.91 -18.93
C CYS A 16 -24.76 -22.83 -17.95
N PHE A 17 -24.13 -22.81 -16.78
CA PHE A 17 -24.02 -21.59 -15.97
C PHE A 17 -23.31 -20.52 -16.82
N SER A 18 -24.10 -19.65 -17.43
CA SER A 18 -23.64 -18.40 -18.01
C SER A 18 -23.24 -17.46 -16.88
N SER A 19 -22.05 -16.88 -17.02
CA SER A 19 -21.51 -15.72 -16.30
C SER A 19 -22.57 -14.86 -15.63
N SER A 20 -22.55 -14.81 -14.31
CA SER A 20 -23.21 -13.75 -13.57
C SER A 20 -22.51 -12.42 -13.91
N ASP A 21 -23.13 -11.63 -14.77
CA ASP A 21 -22.87 -10.19 -14.85
C ASP A 21 -23.03 -9.62 -13.44
N LYS A 22 -21.91 -9.36 -12.77
CA LYS A 22 -21.91 -8.56 -11.54
C LYS A 22 -22.39 -7.17 -11.95
N TYR A 23 -23.61 -6.84 -11.54
CA TYR A 23 -24.21 -5.53 -11.70
C TYR A 23 -23.26 -4.45 -11.15
N VAL A 24 -22.61 -3.70 -12.05
CA VAL A 24 -21.88 -2.48 -11.70
C VAL A 24 -22.90 -1.34 -11.75
N PRO A 25 -23.20 -0.65 -10.64
CA PRO A 25 -24.09 0.50 -10.66
C PRO A 25 -23.57 1.54 -11.66
N ASN A 26 -24.46 2.00 -12.54
CA ASN A 26 -24.19 3.01 -13.57
C ASN A 26 -24.23 4.43 -12.96
N GLU A 27 -23.63 4.60 -11.78
CA GLU A 27 -23.24 5.91 -11.25
C GLU A 27 -21.80 6.15 -11.72
N GLY A 28 -21.52 7.29 -12.36
CA GLY A 28 -20.18 7.58 -12.85
C GLY A 28 -19.13 7.44 -11.74
N LEU A 29 -17.95 6.94 -12.09
CA LEU A 29 -16.83 6.85 -11.15
C LEU A 29 -16.51 8.25 -10.59
N ASN A 30 -16.08 8.30 -9.33
CA ASN A 30 -15.70 9.56 -8.70
C ASN A 30 -14.42 10.07 -9.35
N GLU A 31 -14.48 11.24 -9.98
CA GLU A 31 -13.33 11.81 -10.66
C GLU A 31 -12.38 12.50 -9.67
N ILE A 32 -11.08 12.20 -9.80
CA ILE A 32 -9.99 12.97 -9.20
C ILE A 32 -9.30 13.72 -10.34
N LEU A 33 -9.64 15.01 -10.50
CA LEU A 33 -9.07 15.88 -11.54
C LEU A 33 -7.82 16.59 -11.04
N ILE A 34 -6.71 16.47 -11.76
CA ILE A 34 -5.41 17.03 -11.39
C ILE A 34 -4.89 17.92 -12.52
N ASP A 35 -4.59 19.17 -12.21
CA ASP A 35 -3.79 20.02 -13.09
C ASP A 35 -2.30 19.83 -12.77
N PRO A 36 -1.51 19.17 -13.65
CA PRO A 36 -0.11 18.90 -13.37
C PRO A 36 0.78 20.16 -13.35
N GLU A 37 0.25 21.31 -13.77
CA GLU A 37 0.96 22.59 -13.75
C GLU A 37 0.64 23.42 -12.50
N VAL A 38 -0.37 23.04 -11.71
CA VAL A 38 -0.70 23.64 -10.41
C VAL A 38 -0.03 22.83 -9.30
N VAL A 39 1.20 23.23 -8.96
CA VAL A 39 2.03 22.52 -7.98
C VAL A 39 2.61 23.50 -6.97
N GLU A 40 2.37 23.23 -5.69
CA GLU A 40 2.97 23.95 -4.56
C GLU A 40 4.43 23.53 -4.36
N GLU A 41 5.29 24.42 -3.85
CA GLU A 41 6.67 24.01 -3.53
C GLU A 41 6.68 22.99 -2.39
N TYR A 42 5.90 23.24 -1.34
CA TYR A 42 5.77 22.39 -0.17
C TYR A 42 4.30 22.08 0.10
N LEU A 43 3.99 20.80 0.25
CA LEU A 43 2.71 20.31 0.72
C LEU A 43 2.84 20.01 2.22
N ASP A 44 2.36 20.93 3.07
CA ASP A 44 2.52 20.84 4.52
C ASP A 44 1.44 19.94 5.15
N LEU A 45 1.87 18.80 5.68
CA LEU A 45 1.00 17.86 6.39
C LEU A 45 0.41 18.44 7.67
N SER A 46 1.03 19.45 8.27
CA SER A 46 0.53 20.10 9.50
C SER A 46 -0.88 20.69 9.32
N GLU A 47 -1.29 20.94 8.07
CA GLU A 47 -2.63 21.45 7.76
C GLU A 47 -3.73 20.40 8.03
N ILE A 48 -3.42 19.11 7.81
CA ILE A 48 -4.36 17.99 7.98
C ILE A 48 -4.07 17.13 9.22
N LEU A 49 -2.97 17.38 9.93
CA LEU A 49 -2.55 16.61 11.12
C LEU A 49 -2.78 17.38 12.42
N GLN A 50 -3.09 16.67 13.49
CA GLN A 50 -3.11 17.25 14.82
C GLN A 50 -1.71 17.73 15.21
N ASP A 51 -1.64 18.81 15.98
CA ASP A 51 -0.36 19.42 16.37
C ASP A 51 0.46 18.51 17.30
N SER A 52 -0.17 17.51 17.92
CA SER A 52 0.48 16.49 18.74
C SER A 52 0.94 15.31 17.88
N ILE A 53 2.19 15.41 17.43
CA ILE A 53 2.97 14.35 16.77
C ILE A 53 3.94 13.72 17.78
N GLU A 54 3.94 12.40 17.86
CA GLU A 54 4.91 11.64 18.67
C GLU A 54 6.14 11.33 17.80
N ILE A 55 7.33 11.65 18.31
CA ILE A 55 8.62 11.35 17.66
C ILE A 55 9.25 10.19 18.43
N ILE A 56 9.47 9.08 17.74
CA ILE A 56 9.79 7.77 18.30
C ILE A 56 11.08 7.25 17.62
N PRO A 57 12.25 7.48 18.21
CA PRO A 57 13.46 6.79 17.78
C PRO A 57 13.30 5.29 18.02
N LEU A 58 13.54 4.48 16.99
CA LEU A 58 13.59 3.04 17.19
C LEU A 58 14.90 2.67 17.90
N GLU A 59 14.80 1.83 18.93
CA GLU A 59 15.95 1.35 19.70
C GLU A 59 17.00 0.76 18.76
N THR A 60 18.26 1.16 18.96
CA THR A 60 19.40 0.72 18.13
C THR A 60 20.37 -0.09 18.97
N THR A 61 20.45 -1.39 18.69
CA THR A 61 21.45 -2.31 19.23
C THR A 61 21.88 -3.29 18.14
N GLU A 62 22.95 -4.06 18.37
CA GLU A 62 23.36 -5.13 17.45
C GLU A 62 22.26 -6.17 17.18
N GLN A 63 21.30 -6.34 18.11
CA GLN A 63 20.22 -7.31 17.97
C GLN A 63 19.11 -6.83 17.02
N CYS A 64 18.93 -5.51 16.92
CA CYS A 64 17.79 -4.88 16.25
C CYS A 64 18.18 -3.81 15.22
N LEU A 65 19.44 -3.76 14.78
CA LEU A 65 19.88 -2.84 13.74
C LEU A 65 19.19 -3.16 12.40
N ILE A 66 18.52 -2.15 11.84
CA ILE A 66 17.72 -2.23 10.63
C ILE A 66 18.58 -1.81 9.43
N SER A 67 18.58 -2.64 8.38
CA SER A 67 19.39 -2.40 7.17
C SER A 67 18.59 -1.84 5.99
N ASP A 68 17.49 -2.48 5.61
CA ASP A 68 16.69 -2.10 4.43
C ASP A 68 15.20 -2.35 4.69
N ILE A 69 14.50 -1.28 5.10
CA ILE A 69 13.06 -1.33 5.39
C ILE A 69 12.27 -1.55 4.11
N LYS A 70 11.45 -2.61 4.09
CA LYS A 70 10.47 -2.84 3.02
C LYS A 70 9.05 -2.47 3.39
N GLN A 71 8.66 -2.78 4.62
CA GLN A 71 7.29 -2.62 5.07
C GLN A 71 7.30 -2.32 6.57
N ILE A 72 6.44 -1.38 6.98
CA ILE A 72 6.14 -1.09 8.37
C ILE A 72 4.64 -1.23 8.55
N GLU A 73 4.22 -1.98 9.57
CA GLU A 73 2.82 -2.06 9.97
C GLU A 73 2.68 -1.95 11.49
N LEU A 74 1.69 -1.18 11.93
CA LEU A 74 1.26 -1.18 13.32
C LEU A 74 0.16 -2.23 13.49
N TYR A 75 0.36 -3.15 14.43
CA TYR A 75 -0.62 -4.19 14.72
C TYR A 75 -0.61 -4.51 16.22
N LYS A 76 -1.78 -4.44 16.88
CA LYS A 76 -1.95 -4.69 18.33
C LYS A 76 -0.88 -4.02 19.21
N ASP A 77 -0.75 -2.70 19.09
CA ASP A 77 0.19 -1.88 19.86
C ASP A 77 1.68 -2.26 19.71
N LYS A 78 2.04 -2.84 18.56
CA LYS A 78 3.41 -3.15 18.18
C LYS A 78 3.70 -2.66 16.78
N ILE A 79 4.94 -2.25 16.57
CA ILE A 79 5.47 -1.82 15.27
C ILE A 79 6.24 -3.00 14.68
N PHE A 80 5.82 -3.47 13.51
CA PHE A 80 6.48 -4.54 12.77
C PHE A 80 7.23 -3.94 11.59
N VAL A 81 8.54 -4.18 11.52
CA VAL A 81 9.42 -3.64 10.49
C VAL A 81 10.04 -4.81 9.73
N SER A 82 9.65 -4.99 8.47
CA SER A 82 10.32 -5.93 7.58
C SER A 82 11.66 -5.37 7.13
N ASP A 83 12.73 -6.08 7.47
CA ASP A 83 14.08 -5.76 7.02
C ASP A 83 14.57 -6.78 6.00
N LYS A 84 14.78 -6.32 4.76
CA LYS A 84 15.29 -7.16 3.68
C LYS A 84 16.77 -7.49 3.85
N GLY A 85 17.57 -6.59 4.41
CA GLY A 85 19.00 -6.81 4.59
C GLY A 85 19.27 -7.94 5.57
N ASN A 86 18.56 -7.92 6.71
CA ASN A 86 18.65 -8.96 7.72
C ASN A 86 17.71 -10.17 7.49
N ALA A 87 16.82 -10.10 6.50
CA ALA A 87 15.81 -11.12 6.19
C ALA A 87 15.01 -11.56 7.43
N LYS A 88 14.51 -10.61 8.23
CA LYS A 88 13.64 -10.82 9.40
C LYS A 88 12.64 -9.68 9.57
N ILE A 89 11.61 -9.92 10.37
CA ILE A 89 10.69 -8.87 10.83
C ILE A 89 11.09 -8.48 12.24
N PHE A 90 11.48 -7.22 12.46
CA PHE A 90 11.71 -6.69 13.79
C PHE A 90 10.40 -6.21 14.42
N VAL A 91 10.25 -6.41 15.71
CA VAL A 91 9.06 -6.02 16.47
C VAL A 91 9.49 -5.07 17.58
N PHE A 92 8.86 -3.90 17.60
CA PHE A 92 9.08 -2.86 18.60
C PHE A 92 7.78 -2.53 19.33
N THR A 93 7.90 -1.96 20.53
CA THR A 93 6.78 -1.29 21.19
C THR A 93 6.38 -0.05 20.40
N THR A 94 5.19 0.49 20.66
CA THR A 94 4.78 1.81 20.13
C THR A 94 5.66 2.97 20.60
N THR A 95 6.50 2.76 21.61
CA THR A 95 7.47 3.75 22.11
C THR A 95 8.88 3.52 21.57
N GLY A 96 9.08 2.57 20.65
CA GLY A 96 10.34 2.33 19.96
C GLY A 96 11.29 1.32 20.62
N HIS A 97 10.92 0.69 21.73
CA HIS A 97 11.76 -0.33 22.37
C HIS A 97 11.70 -1.65 21.60
N PHE A 98 12.86 -2.29 21.44
CA PHE A 98 12.93 -3.58 20.78
C PHE A 98 12.31 -4.68 21.65
N LEU A 99 11.46 -5.51 21.05
CA LEU A 99 10.83 -6.64 21.73
C LEU A 99 11.47 -7.97 21.31
N ASN A 100 11.41 -8.27 20.02
CA ASN A 100 11.94 -9.49 19.43
C ASN A 100 11.98 -9.37 17.89
N SER A 101 12.40 -10.44 17.22
CA SER A 101 12.27 -10.59 15.78
C SER A 101 11.52 -11.87 15.42
N LEU A 102 10.85 -11.85 14.27
CA LEU A 102 10.06 -12.95 13.74
C LEU A 102 10.64 -13.41 12.40
N GLY A 103 10.56 -14.72 12.17
CA GLY A 103 11.03 -15.34 10.95
C GLY A 103 12.53 -15.58 10.92
N ARG A 104 12.93 -16.55 10.10
CA ARG A 104 14.34 -16.85 9.82
C ARG A 104 14.47 -17.29 8.37
N GLN A 105 15.51 -16.81 7.70
CA GLN A 105 15.85 -17.28 6.37
C GLN A 105 16.43 -18.70 6.45
N GLY A 106 15.91 -19.61 5.64
CA GLY A 106 16.35 -21.00 5.57
C GLY A 106 15.38 -21.90 4.80
N MET A 107 15.60 -23.20 4.89
CA MET A 107 14.84 -24.22 4.13
C MET A 107 14.04 -25.16 5.02
N GLY A 108 14.18 -25.07 6.35
CA GLY A 108 13.47 -25.90 7.31
C GLY A 108 11.99 -25.52 7.49
N PRO A 109 11.25 -26.30 8.29
CA PRO A 109 9.88 -25.97 8.69
C PRO A 109 9.83 -24.62 9.41
N GLY A 110 8.90 -23.76 9.01
CA GLY A 110 8.72 -22.44 9.63
C GLY A 110 9.81 -21.43 9.30
N GLU A 111 10.66 -21.71 8.31
CA GLU A 111 11.62 -20.77 7.73
C GLU A 111 11.14 -20.34 6.34
N TYR A 112 11.65 -19.23 5.81
CA TYR A 112 11.44 -18.83 4.41
C TYR A 112 12.76 -18.82 3.63
N SER A 113 12.71 -19.22 2.37
CA SER A 113 13.89 -19.19 1.51
C SER A 113 14.28 -17.75 1.14
N ARG A 114 13.29 -16.89 1.00
CA ARG A 114 13.44 -15.45 0.73
C ARG A 114 12.28 -14.68 1.33
N LEU A 115 12.60 -13.72 2.20
CA LEU A 115 11.61 -12.83 2.79
C LEU A 115 10.88 -12.01 1.71
N GLY A 116 9.56 -12.17 1.64
CA GLY A 116 8.65 -11.33 0.85
C GLY A 116 7.85 -10.36 1.72
N ASN A 117 6.66 -9.98 1.23
CA ASN A 117 5.74 -9.14 1.99
C ASN A 117 5.15 -9.91 3.17
N PHE A 118 4.55 -9.18 4.12
CA PHE A 118 3.77 -9.79 5.19
C PHE A 118 2.40 -9.13 5.35
N THR A 119 1.47 -9.85 5.97
CA THR A 119 0.16 -9.31 6.37
C THR A 119 -0.32 -10.00 7.65
N PHE A 120 -1.44 -9.55 8.22
CA PHE A 120 -2.00 -10.12 9.44
C PHE A 120 -3.29 -10.88 9.17
N LYS A 121 -3.52 -11.97 9.89
CA LYS A 121 -4.76 -12.74 9.90
C LYS A 121 -5.06 -13.14 11.35
N GLY A 122 -6.12 -12.59 11.93
CA GLY A 122 -6.37 -12.70 13.36
C GLY A 122 -5.07 -12.50 14.15
N ASP A 123 -4.72 -13.46 14.99
CA ASP A 123 -3.57 -13.37 15.89
C ASP A 123 -2.25 -13.87 15.26
N SER A 124 -2.21 -13.96 13.92
CA SER A 124 -1.05 -14.44 13.18
C SER A 124 -0.51 -13.40 12.20
N ILE A 125 0.81 -13.42 12.03
CA ILE A 125 1.50 -12.76 10.91
C ILE A 125 1.78 -13.80 9.82
N LEU A 126 1.42 -13.48 8.59
CA LEU A 126 1.68 -14.29 7.40
C LEU A 126 2.86 -13.67 6.67
N ILE A 127 3.99 -14.36 6.66
CA ILE A 127 5.20 -13.92 5.96
C ILE A 127 5.34 -14.71 4.67
N GLN A 128 5.45 -14.01 3.54
CA GLN A 128 5.59 -14.63 2.23
C GLN A 128 7.00 -15.22 2.04
N ASP A 129 7.06 -16.46 1.57
CA ASP A 129 8.26 -17.07 1.03
C ASP A 129 8.25 -16.94 -0.50
N LEU A 130 9.00 -15.96 -1.03
CA LEU A 130 8.93 -15.55 -2.44
C LEU A 130 9.27 -16.66 -3.44
N TYR A 131 10.06 -17.67 -3.06
CA TYR A 131 10.50 -18.71 -4.00
C TYR A 131 9.87 -20.08 -3.76
N ARG A 132 9.14 -20.28 -2.66
CA ARG A 132 8.46 -21.56 -2.37
C ARG A 132 6.94 -21.47 -2.43
N ASN A 133 6.40 -20.39 -3.00
CA ASN A 133 4.98 -20.17 -3.23
C ASN A 133 4.10 -20.51 -2.01
N LYS A 134 4.50 -20.01 -0.85
CA LYS A 134 3.78 -20.23 0.41
C LYS A 134 3.93 -19.05 1.35
N TYR A 135 3.00 -18.92 2.28
CA TYR A 135 3.16 -18.12 3.47
C TYR A 135 3.54 -19.00 4.65
N ILE A 136 4.40 -18.48 5.51
CA ILE A 136 4.56 -19.00 6.86
C ILE A 136 3.69 -18.14 7.78
N ALA A 137 2.64 -18.74 8.34
CA ALA A 137 1.79 -18.09 9.33
C ALA A 137 2.34 -18.38 10.73
N TYR A 138 2.87 -17.36 11.39
CA TYR A 138 3.35 -17.43 12.77
C TYR A 138 2.30 -16.87 13.72
N ASP A 139 2.01 -17.62 14.78
CA ASP A 139 1.20 -17.11 15.88
C ASP A 139 1.97 -16.04 16.68
N LEU A 140 1.31 -14.95 17.05
CA LEU A 140 1.98 -13.83 17.73
C LEU A 140 2.19 -14.04 19.24
N TYR A 141 1.59 -15.08 19.82
CA TYR A 141 1.59 -15.35 21.26
C TYR A 141 2.26 -16.68 21.63
N SER A 142 2.62 -17.49 20.64
CA SER A 142 3.27 -18.78 20.78
C SER A 142 4.34 -18.97 19.71
N ASN A 143 5.19 -19.98 19.86
CA ASN A 143 6.18 -20.33 18.83
C ASN A 143 5.60 -21.24 17.73
N SER A 144 4.27 -21.32 17.60
CA SER A 144 3.61 -22.17 16.62
C SER A 144 3.58 -21.50 15.25
N HIS A 145 3.66 -22.33 14.21
CA HIS A 145 3.54 -21.89 12.83
C HIS A 145 2.82 -22.94 11.99
N ARG A 146 2.28 -22.49 10.85
CA ARG A 146 1.78 -23.36 9.78
C ARG A 146 2.12 -22.76 8.42
N GLU A 147 2.13 -23.60 7.40
CA GLU A 147 2.40 -23.17 6.03
C GLU A 147 1.10 -23.10 5.23
N ILE A 148 0.97 -22.08 4.38
CA ILE A 148 -0.19 -21.84 3.51
C ILE A 148 0.34 -21.75 2.10
N SER A 149 0.15 -22.79 1.30
CA SER A 149 0.57 -22.77 -0.10
C SER A 149 -0.34 -21.88 -0.94
N TYR A 150 0.22 -21.27 -1.98
CA TYR A 150 -0.52 -20.61 -3.04
C TYR A 150 0.08 -21.02 -4.39
N ASP A 151 -0.70 -20.92 -5.45
CA ASP A 151 -0.30 -21.30 -6.81
C ASP A 151 -0.35 -20.12 -7.79
N VAL A 152 -0.66 -18.92 -7.30
CA VAL A 152 -0.67 -17.68 -8.08
C VAL A 152 0.47 -16.76 -7.65
N TYR A 153 1.34 -16.44 -8.59
CA TYR A 153 2.35 -15.41 -8.39
C TYR A 153 1.69 -14.04 -8.18
N HIS A 154 2.14 -13.32 -7.16
CA HIS A 154 1.61 -12.00 -6.82
C HIS A 154 2.73 -11.12 -6.24
N LYS A 155 2.62 -9.82 -6.46
CA LYS A 155 3.56 -8.79 -5.99
C LYS A 155 3.22 -8.29 -4.60
N ASP A 156 1.95 -8.33 -4.23
CA ASP A 156 1.45 -7.81 -2.97
C ASP A 156 0.24 -8.62 -2.48
N ILE A 157 -0.09 -8.49 -1.20
CA ILE A 157 -1.23 -9.16 -0.57
C ILE A 157 -1.94 -8.19 0.37
N ILE A 158 -3.26 -8.24 0.38
CA ILE A 158 -4.05 -7.63 1.46
C ILE A 158 -5.07 -8.63 2.00
N SER A 159 -5.14 -8.75 3.33
CA SER A 159 -6.04 -9.67 4.01
C SER A 159 -7.29 -8.97 4.58
N PHE A 160 -8.39 -9.71 4.62
CA PHE A 160 -9.64 -9.48 5.33
C PHE A 160 -9.91 -10.75 6.15
N ASP A 161 -9.06 -10.97 7.16
CA ASP A 161 -9.02 -12.19 7.96
C ASP A 161 -8.76 -13.47 7.14
N ASN A 162 -9.77 -14.33 6.94
CA ASN A 162 -9.61 -15.57 6.17
C ASN A 162 -9.50 -15.32 4.66
N ILE A 163 -10.12 -14.24 4.17
CA ILE A 163 -10.06 -13.87 2.77
C ILE A 163 -8.85 -12.99 2.54
N ALA A 164 -8.09 -13.25 1.50
CA ALA A 164 -7.04 -12.36 1.03
C ALA A 164 -7.22 -12.05 -0.46
N TYR A 165 -6.68 -10.93 -0.89
CA TYR A 165 -6.52 -10.62 -2.30
C TYR A 165 -5.04 -10.70 -2.65
N LEU A 166 -4.71 -11.61 -3.56
CA LEU A 166 -3.39 -11.75 -4.15
C LEU A 166 -3.30 -10.78 -5.33
N ILE A 167 -2.44 -9.77 -5.21
CA ILE A 167 -2.32 -8.68 -6.19
C ILE A 167 -1.20 -9.04 -7.17
N SER A 168 -1.59 -9.45 -8.37
CA SER A 168 -0.69 -9.64 -9.51
C SER A 168 -0.32 -8.28 -10.12
N ASN A 169 0.51 -8.24 -11.15
CA ASN A 169 0.83 -7.01 -11.88
C ASN A 169 1.02 -7.30 -13.36
N TYR A 170 -0.10 -7.53 -14.05
CA TYR A 170 -0.13 -7.88 -15.47
C TYR A 170 0.69 -9.14 -15.81
N GLU A 171 0.79 -10.05 -14.84
CA GLU A 171 1.43 -11.36 -14.99
C GLU A 171 0.37 -12.40 -15.34
N GLY A 172 0.66 -13.21 -16.35
CA GLY A 172 -0.20 -14.32 -16.73
C GLY A 172 -0.22 -15.41 -15.67
N SER A 173 -1.35 -16.09 -15.52
CA SER A 173 -1.51 -17.23 -14.62
C SER A 173 -2.29 -18.36 -15.27
N ASP A 174 -2.28 -19.53 -14.64
CA ASP A 174 -3.14 -20.66 -15.03
C ASP A 174 -4.64 -20.37 -14.82
N TYR A 175 -4.95 -19.30 -14.07
CA TYR A 175 -6.30 -18.78 -13.84
C TYR A 175 -6.70 -17.69 -14.85
N GLY A 176 -5.89 -17.48 -15.89
CA GLY A 176 -6.10 -16.47 -16.92
C GLY A 176 -5.37 -15.15 -16.65
N ASP A 177 -5.76 -14.13 -17.41
CA ASP A 177 -5.13 -12.80 -17.43
C ASP A 177 -5.86 -11.85 -16.49
N PHE A 178 -5.61 -12.02 -15.19
CA PHE A 178 -6.22 -11.24 -14.12
C PHE A 178 -5.16 -10.62 -13.22
N ASN A 179 -5.44 -9.41 -12.76
CA ASN A 179 -4.55 -8.66 -11.88
C ASN A 179 -4.81 -8.91 -10.40
N LEU A 180 -5.95 -9.52 -10.05
CA LEU A 180 -6.36 -9.70 -8.67
C LEU A 180 -7.02 -11.07 -8.49
N PHE A 181 -6.68 -11.78 -7.43
CA PHE A 181 -7.27 -13.09 -7.13
C PHE A 181 -7.77 -13.10 -5.69
N LYS A 182 -9.07 -13.37 -5.50
CA LYS A 182 -9.65 -13.61 -4.17
C LYS A 182 -9.22 -15.00 -3.72
N PHE A 183 -8.61 -15.11 -2.54
CA PHE A 183 -7.97 -16.32 -2.04
C PHE A 183 -8.43 -16.63 -0.62
N ASP A 184 -8.69 -17.90 -0.33
CA ASP A 184 -9.04 -18.38 1.00
C ASP A 184 -7.78 -18.90 1.72
N LEU A 185 -7.36 -18.20 2.78
CA LEU A 185 -6.19 -18.55 3.59
C LEU A 185 -6.42 -19.77 4.51
N ALA A 186 -7.64 -20.24 4.66
CA ALA A 186 -7.98 -21.45 5.41
C ALA A 186 -7.92 -22.69 4.51
N THR A 187 -8.47 -22.63 3.30
CA THR A 187 -8.48 -23.76 2.35
C THR A 187 -7.29 -23.77 1.38
N SER A 188 -6.49 -22.69 1.34
CA SER A 188 -5.36 -22.52 0.42
C SER A 188 -5.77 -22.56 -1.06
N SER A 189 -6.86 -21.87 -1.42
CA SER A 189 -7.42 -21.91 -2.76
C SER A 189 -7.88 -20.56 -3.28
N VAL A 190 -7.72 -20.34 -4.59
CA VAL A 190 -8.34 -19.21 -5.30
C VAL A 190 -9.86 -19.41 -5.36
N ILE A 191 -10.61 -18.42 -4.88
CA ILE A 191 -12.08 -18.37 -4.93
C ILE A 191 -12.56 -17.78 -6.26
N SER A 192 -11.97 -16.66 -6.68
CA SER A 192 -12.32 -15.97 -7.92
C SER A 192 -11.15 -15.16 -8.46
N SER A 193 -11.14 -14.99 -9.79
CA SER A 193 -10.24 -14.06 -10.50
C SER A 193 -10.98 -12.76 -10.78
N GLU A 194 -10.36 -11.63 -10.44
CA GLU A 194 -10.94 -10.30 -10.51
C GLU A 194 -10.01 -9.36 -11.29
N ILE A 195 -10.55 -8.27 -11.85
CA ILE A 195 -9.79 -7.26 -12.63
C ILE A 195 -9.02 -7.89 -13.81
N PRO A 196 -9.71 -8.24 -14.91
CA PRO A 196 -9.05 -8.78 -16.10
C PRO A 196 -8.12 -7.76 -16.75
N PHE A 197 -7.09 -8.24 -17.44
CA PHE A 197 -6.24 -7.41 -18.29
C PHE A 197 -5.98 -8.08 -19.65
N ASN A 198 -5.78 -7.26 -20.68
CA ASN A 198 -5.36 -7.75 -22.00
C ASN A 198 -3.83 -7.74 -22.11
N ARG A 199 -3.20 -8.91 -22.36
CA ARG A 199 -1.74 -9.03 -22.57
C ARG A 199 -1.21 -8.23 -23.75
N LYS A 200 -2.05 -7.95 -24.76
CA LYS A 200 -1.66 -7.23 -25.97
C LYS A 200 -1.62 -5.71 -25.79
N GLN A 201 -2.16 -5.20 -24.69
CA GLN A 201 -2.16 -3.76 -24.41
C GLN A 201 -0.77 -3.31 -23.94
N ILE A 202 -0.21 -2.36 -24.70
CA ILE A 202 1.18 -1.88 -24.62
C ILE A 202 1.37 -0.90 -23.46
N ASP A 203 0.29 -0.34 -22.91
CA ASP A 203 0.30 0.65 -21.82
C ASP A 203 0.48 0.04 -20.42
N LYS A 204 0.74 -1.27 -20.33
CA LYS A 204 0.84 -2.01 -19.07
C LYS A 204 2.28 -2.40 -18.79
N SER A 205 2.97 -1.61 -17.98
CA SER A 205 4.33 -1.93 -17.57
C SER A 205 4.35 -3.09 -16.56
N GLY A 206 5.33 -4.00 -16.69
CA GLY A 206 5.66 -4.95 -15.64
C GLY A 206 6.39 -4.31 -14.45
N TYR A 207 6.68 -3.01 -14.51
CA TYR A 207 7.23 -2.25 -13.40
C TYR A 207 6.31 -2.35 -12.19
N GLY A 208 6.89 -2.68 -11.04
CA GLY A 208 6.14 -2.85 -9.81
C GLY A 208 6.05 -1.57 -8.99
N LEU A 209 4.91 -1.35 -8.35
CA LEU A 209 4.78 -0.32 -7.32
C LEU A 209 5.44 -0.75 -6.01
N ARG A 210 5.77 0.22 -5.16
CA ARG A 210 6.25 -0.03 -3.79
C ARG A 210 5.19 -0.74 -2.95
N LYS A 211 3.93 -0.34 -3.11
CA LYS A 211 2.76 -0.91 -2.44
C LYS A 211 1.55 -0.69 -3.34
N TYR A 212 0.73 -1.72 -3.51
CA TYR A 212 -0.43 -1.67 -4.42
C TYR A 212 -1.73 -1.35 -3.67
N ALA A 213 -1.83 -1.80 -2.42
CA ALA A 213 -3.03 -1.63 -1.62
C ALA A 213 -2.77 -0.91 -0.30
N SER A 214 -3.73 -0.09 0.13
CA SER A 214 -3.72 0.57 1.44
C SER A 214 -5.07 0.39 2.11
N LYS A 215 -5.05 -0.23 3.30
CA LYS A 215 -6.24 -0.63 4.04
C LYS A 215 -6.54 0.32 5.18
N TYR A 216 -7.80 0.76 5.24
CA TYR A 216 -8.38 1.50 6.35
C TYR A 216 -9.65 0.78 6.79
N ASN A 217 -9.70 0.36 8.05
CA ASN A 217 -10.80 -0.45 8.60
C ASN A 217 -11.06 -1.71 7.74
N ASN A 218 -12.30 -1.93 7.31
CA ASN A 218 -12.71 -3.08 6.48
C ASN A 218 -12.71 -2.78 4.98
N GLU A 219 -11.94 -1.78 4.55
CA GLU A 219 -11.85 -1.35 3.16
C GLU A 219 -10.39 -1.11 2.77
N ALA A 220 -10.00 -1.46 1.55
CA ALA A 220 -8.69 -1.12 1.01
C ALA A 220 -8.82 -0.46 -0.36
N THR A 221 -8.00 0.56 -0.62
CA THR A 221 -7.79 1.07 -1.98
C THR A 221 -6.75 0.22 -2.68
N LEU A 222 -6.89 -0.01 -3.98
CA LEU A 222 -5.96 -0.73 -4.83
C LEU A 222 -5.66 0.09 -6.09
N ILE A 223 -4.38 0.23 -6.41
CA ILE A 223 -3.88 0.89 -7.62
C ILE A 223 -2.94 -0.03 -8.40
N TYR A 224 -2.83 0.22 -9.70
CA TYR A 224 -1.87 -0.44 -10.59
C TYR A 224 -1.01 0.59 -11.32
N PRO A 225 0.24 0.25 -11.69
CA PRO A 225 1.05 1.12 -12.52
C PRO A 225 0.34 1.39 -13.85
N LEU A 226 0.42 2.64 -14.31
CA LEU A 226 -0.17 3.11 -15.57
C LEU A 226 -1.67 2.78 -15.68
N ASN A 227 -2.38 2.92 -14.57
CA ASN A 227 -3.82 2.72 -14.47
C ASN A 227 -4.45 3.92 -13.78
N ASP A 228 -5.44 4.54 -14.41
CA ASP A 228 -6.16 5.69 -13.87
C ASP A 228 -7.21 5.32 -12.83
N THR A 229 -7.54 4.04 -12.69
CA THR A 229 -8.63 3.58 -11.85
C THR A 229 -8.12 3.17 -10.48
N ILE A 230 -8.72 3.72 -9.43
CA ILE A 230 -8.56 3.26 -8.05
C ILE A 230 -9.72 2.33 -7.73
N TYR A 231 -9.40 1.11 -7.33
CA TYR A 231 -10.38 0.11 -6.92
C TYR A 231 -10.55 0.15 -5.41
N ILE A 232 -11.77 -0.15 -4.96
CA ILE A 232 -12.09 -0.40 -3.57
C ILE A 232 -12.29 -1.90 -3.36
N LEU A 233 -11.58 -2.43 -2.39
CA LEU A 233 -11.63 -3.83 -1.97
C LEU A 233 -12.30 -3.92 -0.60
N LYS A 234 -13.25 -4.83 -0.50
CA LYS A 234 -13.84 -5.34 0.76
C LYS A 234 -13.72 -6.85 0.75
N GLU A 235 -14.00 -7.49 1.88
CA GLU A 235 -13.96 -8.95 2.00
C GLU A 235 -14.68 -9.66 0.85
N ASP A 236 -15.85 -9.17 0.42
CA ASP A 236 -16.65 -9.81 -0.62
C ASP A 236 -16.77 -9.06 -1.95
N THR A 237 -16.28 -7.84 -2.03
CA THR A 237 -16.53 -6.96 -3.16
C THR A 237 -15.25 -6.29 -3.64
N VAL A 238 -15.12 -6.23 -4.96
CA VAL A 238 -14.12 -5.42 -5.67
C VAL A 238 -14.89 -4.52 -6.61
N CYS A 239 -14.70 -3.21 -6.52
CA CYS A 239 -15.32 -2.27 -7.45
C CYS A 239 -14.34 -1.17 -7.88
N PRO A 240 -14.35 -0.74 -9.15
CA PRO A 240 -13.76 0.54 -9.52
C PRO A 240 -14.52 1.65 -8.79
N PHE A 241 -13.82 2.66 -8.26
CA PHE A 241 -14.46 3.69 -7.46
C PHE A 241 -14.02 5.11 -7.82
N TYR A 242 -12.70 5.32 -8.02
CA TYR A 242 -12.18 6.59 -8.53
C TYR A 242 -11.59 6.42 -9.92
N VAL A 243 -11.67 7.47 -10.73
CA VAL A 243 -10.89 7.64 -11.96
C VAL A 243 -10.02 8.89 -11.85
N ILE A 244 -8.73 8.76 -12.14
CA ILE A 244 -7.74 9.83 -12.06
C ILE A 244 -7.59 10.44 -13.45
N ASN A 245 -7.94 11.72 -13.58
CA ASN A 245 -7.81 12.47 -14.81
C ASN A 245 -6.81 13.61 -14.64
N TYR A 246 -5.90 13.75 -15.59
CA TYR A 246 -5.00 14.90 -15.67
C TYR A 246 -5.52 15.89 -16.73
N THR A 247 -5.55 17.18 -16.43
CA THR A 247 -6.03 18.23 -17.36
C THR A 247 -5.14 18.35 -18.61
N SER A 248 -3.88 17.91 -18.50
CA SER A 248 -2.92 17.84 -19.59
C SER A 248 -1.95 16.69 -19.36
N ARG A 249 -1.15 16.35 -20.39
CA ARG A 249 -0.05 15.37 -20.31
C ARG A 249 -0.46 13.93 -19.99
N SER A 250 -1.74 13.58 -20.14
CA SER A 250 -2.19 12.19 -20.08
C SER A 250 -1.42 11.33 -21.07
N LEU A 251 -1.07 10.11 -20.66
CA LEU A 251 -0.48 9.12 -21.55
C LEU A 251 -1.48 8.82 -22.69
N PRO A 252 -1.09 8.96 -23.97
CA PRO A 252 -1.97 8.60 -25.09
C PRO A 252 -2.41 7.13 -25.01
N GLU A 253 -3.62 6.83 -25.51
CA GLU A 253 -4.15 5.45 -25.51
C GLU A 253 -3.34 4.53 -26.46
N ASP A 254 -2.97 5.08 -27.62
CA ASP A 254 -2.22 4.36 -28.65
C ASP A 254 -0.72 4.69 -28.58
N VAL A 255 -0.01 4.03 -27.67
CA VAL A 255 1.45 4.12 -27.57
C VAL A 255 2.09 2.88 -28.20
N ASN A 256 2.88 3.07 -29.25
CA ASN A 256 3.65 2.00 -29.90
C ASN A 256 5.09 1.99 -29.38
N VAL A 257 5.28 1.47 -28.17
CA VAL A 257 6.59 1.36 -27.49
C VAL A 257 6.71 -0.04 -26.91
N ASP A 258 7.92 -0.61 -26.92
CA ASP A 258 8.15 -1.89 -26.25
C ASP A 258 7.79 -1.81 -24.75
N LYS A 259 7.17 -2.88 -24.20
CA LYS A 259 6.68 -2.91 -22.81
C LYS A 259 7.79 -2.63 -21.79
N ASP A 260 9.02 -3.09 -22.03
CA ASP A 260 10.16 -2.88 -21.14
C ASP A 260 10.70 -1.44 -21.25
N MET A 261 10.41 -0.76 -22.35
CA MET A 261 10.79 0.64 -22.60
C MET A 261 9.69 1.64 -22.23
N LEU A 262 8.46 1.18 -22.02
CA LEU A 262 7.30 2.05 -21.75
C LEU A 262 7.55 2.98 -20.57
N PHE A 263 8.06 2.47 -19.44
CA PHE A 263 8.34 3.30 -18.28
C PHE A 263 9.34 4.42 -18.58
N ARG A 264 10.39 4.12 -19.35
CA ARG A 264 11.38 5.13 -19.79
C ARG A 264 10.75 6.14 -20.74
N PHE A 265 9.86 5.69 -21.63
CA PHE A 265 9.13 6.57 -22.54
C PHE A 265 8.19 7.51 -21.79
N VAL A 266 7.40 7.00 -20.84
CA VAL A 266 6.51 7.78 -19.98
C VAL A 266 7.29 8.87 -19.26
N ARG A 267 8.39 8.50 -18.58
CA ARG A 267 9.24 9.46 -17.86
C ARG A 267 9.90 10.49 -18.76
N LYS A 268 10.51 10.06 -19.86
CA LYS A 268 11.20 10.97 -20.80
C LYS A 268 10.27 12.03 -21.37
N ASN A 269 9.01 11.67 -21.65
CA ASN A 269 8.02 12.58 -22.20
C ASN A 269 7.13 13.24 -21.14
N ARG A 270 7.38 12.96 -19.85
CA ARG A 270 6.60 13.46 -18.72
C ARG A 270 5.09 13.17 -18.83
N TYR A 271 4.73 12.03 -19.42
CA TYR A 271 3.35 11.56 -19.49
C TYR A 271 2.87 11.08 -18.12
N LEU A 272 1.57 11.21 -17.88
CA LEU A 272 0.92 10.88 -16.62
C LEU A 272 -0.20 9.86 -16.84
N LYS A 273 -0.23 8.83 -15.98
CA LYS A 273 -1.33 7.85 -15.92
C LYS A 273 -1.35 7.19 -14.54
N GLY A 274 -2.38 7.48 -13.75
CA GLY A 274 -2.55 6.94 -12.41
C GLY A 274 -1.61 7.51 -11.36
N PHE A 275 -1.56 6.83 -10.22
CA PHE A 275 -0.64 7.09 -9.11
C PHE A 275 0.43 6.00 -9.00
N GLU A 276 1.57 6.31 -8.40
CA GLU A 276 2.65 5.34 -8.14
C GLU A 276 2.69 4.88 -6.68
N TYR A 277 2.09 5.64 -5.77
CA TYR A 277 1.91 5.29 -4.37
C TYR A 277 0.67 5.95 -3.81
N LEU A 278 -0.11 5.21 -3.04
CA LEU A 278 -1.35 5.68 -2.42
C LEU A 278 -1.47 5.11 -1.01
N GLN A 279 -1.82 5.97 -0.07
CA GLN A 279 -2.24 5.65 1.29
C GLN A 279 -3.67 6.16 1.51
N ASN A 280 -4.46 5.32 2.17
CA ASN A 280 -5.87 5.55 2.41
C ASN A 280 -6.12 5.79 3.90
N SER A 281 -6.86 6.83 4.23
CA SER A 281 -7.39 7.05 5.58
C SER A 281 -8.90 7.24 5.53
N LYS A 282 -9.51 7.59 6.66
CA LYS A 282 -10.94 7.88 6.71
C LYS A 282 -11.32 9.01 5.73
N ASP A 283 -10.62 10.12 5.85
CA ASP A 283 -11.02 11.40 5.28
C ASP A 283 -10.10 11.84 4.13
N TYR A 284 -8.92 11.21 3.99
CA TYR A 284 -7.91 11.59 3.01
C TYR A 284 -7.42 10.41 2.17
N LEU A 285 -7.05 10.70 0.93
CA LEU A 285 -6.12 9.92 0.12
C LEU A 285 -4.82 10.73 0.03
N LEU A 286 -3.67 10.11 0.28
CA LEU A 286 -2.38 10.78 0.17
C LEU A 286 -1.36 9.87 -0.49
N GLY A 287 -0.46 10.41 -1.28
CA GLY A 287 0.39 9.60 -2.13
C GLY A 287 1.33 10.41 -2.97
N TYR A 288 1.86 9.77 -4.01
CA TYR A 288 2.60 10.47 -5.04
C TYR A 288 2.42 9.82 -6.42
N TYR A 289 2.63 10.63 -7.43
CA TYR A 289 2.94 10.21 -8.79
C TYR A 289 4.26 10.84 -9.22
N SER A 290 4.83 10.37 -10.32
CA SER A 290 6.09 10.89 -10.83
C SER A 290 5.94 11.42 -12.24
N ASP A 291 6.61 12.53 -12.51
CA ASP A 291 6.91 12.98 -13.87
C ASP A 291 8.41 13.22 -14.07
N ASP A 292 8.92 14.42 -13.76
CA ASP A 292 10.34 14.78 -13.71
C ASP A 292 10.92 14.57 -12.30
N SER A 293 10.07 14.69 -11.29
CA SER A 293 10.32 14.37 -9.89
C SER A 293 9.05 13.78 -9.26
N PHE A 294 9.13 13.37 -7.99
CA PHE A 294 7.93 13.05 -7.22
C PHE A 294 7.03 14.29 -7.10
N LYS A 295 5.73 14.06 -7.22
CA LYS A 295 4.66 15.01 -6.94
C LYS A 295 3.76 14.37 -5.88
N TYR A 296 3.84 14.90 -4.67
CA TYR A 296 3.04 14.44 -3.54
C TYR A 296 1.66 15.05 -3.62
N PHE A 297 0.64 14.30 -3.25
CA PHE A 297 -0.73 14.80 -3.21
C PHE A 297 -1.42 14.49 -1.90
N ILE A 298 -2.37 15.36 -1.55
CA ILE A 298 -3.40 15.13 -0.53
C ILE A 298 -4.73 15.41 -1.21
N TYR A 299 -5.59 14.41 -1.25
CA TYR A 299 -6.97 14.50 -1.71
C TYR A 299 -7.90 14.37 -0.52
N ASP A 300 -8.72 15.39 -0.31
CA ASP A 300 -9.75 15.45 0.71
C ASP A 300 -11.04 14.81 0.16
N LYS A 301 -11.46 13.69 0.75
CA LYS A 301 -12.59 12.89 0.25
C LYS A 301 -13.94 13.59 0.41
N LEU A 302 -14.05 14.56 1.31
CA LEU A 302 -15.31 15.26 1.58
C LEU A 302 -15.47 16.45 0.64
N SER A 303 -14.45 17.30 0.54
CA SER A 303 -14.48 18.48 -0.32
C SER A 303 -14.14 18.16 -1.78
N THR A 304 -13.63 16.95 -2.06
CA THR A 304 -13.14 16.49 -3.37
C THR A 304 -11.97 17.30 -3.92
N ASN A 305 -11.33 18.11 -3.07
CA ASN A 305 -10.18 18.92 -3.46
C ASN A 305 -8.89 18.09 -3.39
N ILE A 306 -8.04 18.26 -4.39
CA ILE A 306 -6.66 17.75 -4.40
C ILE A 306 -5.68 18.92 -4.33
N ARG A 307 -4.66 18.77 -3.50
CA ARG A 307 -3.47 19.62 -3.51
C ARG A 307 -2.26 18.78 -3.89
N VAL A 308 -1.36 19.38 -4.66
CA VAL A 308 -0.15 18.74 -5.16
C VAL A 308 1.05 19.60 -4.79
N GLY A 309 2.11 19.00 -4.26
CA GLY A 309 3.36 19.68 -3.99
C GLY A 309 4.60 18.89 -4.39
N LYS A 310 5.71 19.60 -4.61
CA LYS A 310 7.01 18.98 -4.95
C LYS A 310 7.62 18.24 -3.77
N TRP A 311 7.47 18.81 -2.57
CA TRP A 311 7.98 18.25 -1.33
C TRP A 311 6.85 18.07 -0.33
N LEU A 312 6.80 16.90 0.32
CA LEU A 312 5.93 16.68 1.46
C LEU A 312 6.67 17.12 2.72
N SER A 313 6.09 18.04 3.50
CA SER A 313 6.77 18.59 4.67
C SER A 313 5.89 18.64 5.92
N ILE A 314 6.51 18.89 7.07
CA ILE A 314 5.82 19.28 8.30
C ILE A 314 6.37 20.62 8.78
N GLY A 315 5.54 21.66 8.66
CA GLY A 315 5.83 23.02 9.11
C GLY A 315 6.17 23.11 10.59
N LEU A 316 5.54 22.29 11.45
CA LEU A 316 5.84 22.21 12.88
C LEU A 316 7.30 21.85 13.19
N PHE A 317 8.02 21.24 12.24
CA PHE A 317 9.44 20.87 12.35
C PHE A 317 10.35 21.79 11.53
N GLY A 318 9.92 23.02 11.28
CA GLY A 318 10.67 23.97 10.46
C GLY A 318 10.68 23.60 8.97
N ASN A 319 9.57 23.05 8.45
CA ASN A 319 9.44 22.54 7.08
C ASN A 319 10.34 21.34 6.74
N MET A 320 10.56 20.45 7.70
CA MET A 320 11.27 19.19 7.44
C MET A 320 10.56 18.38 6.36
N ILE A 321 11.32 17.89 5.38
CA ILE A 321 10.83 17.13 4.23
C ILE A 321 10.83 15.63 4.55
N PHE A 322 9.80 14.93 4.10
CA PHE A 322 9.63 13.49 4.29
C PHE A 322 9.29 12.77 2.99
N HIS A 323 9.78 11.54 2.84
CA HIS A 323 9.53 10.72 1.64
C HIS A 323 8.76 9.43 1.92
N TYR A 324 8.80 8.96 3.17
CA TYR A 324 8.29 7.66 3.55
C TYR A 324 7.16 7.82 4.57
N PHE A 325 5.93 7.55 4.15
CA PHE A 325 4.75 7.68 5.00
C PHE A 325 3.77 6.54 4.73
N TYR A 326 3.03 6.13 5.75
CA TYR A 326 2.14 4.98 5.73
C TYR A 326 0.90 5.25 6.58
N THR A 327 -0.28 4.88 6.08
CA THR A 327 -1.48 4.82 6.91
C THR A 327 -1.66 3.43 7.48
N THR A 328 -2.18 3.39 8.71
CA THR A 328 -2.52 2.15 9.41
C THR A 328 -3.99 1.82 9.23
N THR A 329 -4.35 0.57 9.53
CA THR A 329 -5.75 0.11 9.45
C THR A 329 -6.69 0.83 10.43
N ASN A 330 -6.17 1.39 11.52
CA ASN A 330 -6.92 2.21 12.48
C ASN A 330 -6.97 3.72 12.10
N GLY A 331 -6.34 4.14 10.99
CA GLY A 331 -6.41 5.51 10.48
C GLY A 331 -5.40 6.48 11.08
N GLU A 332 -4.28 5.99 11.63
CA GLU A 332 -3.13 6.81 12.00
C GLU A 332 -2.18 6.97 10.79
N LEU A 333 -1.36 8.02 10.81
CA LEU A 333 -0.32 8.26 9.80
C LEU A 333 1.03 8.08 10.48
N TYR A 334 1.88 7.23 9.92
CA TYR A 334 3.26 7.06 10.33
C TYR A 334 4.18 7.61 9.25
N ILE A 335 5.17 8.39 9.66
CA ILE A 335 6.23 8.89 8.78
C ILE A 335 7.55 8.35 9.29
N LEU A 336 8.43 7.96 8.38
CA LEU A 336 9.72 7.36 8.67
C LEU A 336 10.83 8.25 8.12
N GLN A 337 11.85 8.49 8.93
CA GLN A 337 13.04 9.23 8.53
C GLN A 337 14.30 8.49 9.00
N ASP A 338 15.22 8.24 8.08
CA ASP A 338 16.53 7.68 8.41
C ASP A 338 17.31 8.62 9.34
N ALA A 339 18.07 8.06 10.29
CA ALA A 339 18.66 8.82 11.40
C ALA A 339 19.70 9.86 10.94
N ASP A 340 20.51 9.50 9.95
CA ASP A 340 21.49 10.37 9.32
C ASP A 340 20.82 11.59 8.66
N THR A 341 19.75 11.35 7.90
CA THR A 341 19.01 12.36 7.15
C THR A 341 18.21 13.23 8.10
N PHE A 342 17.63 12.65 9.16
CA PHE A 342 16.95 13.39 10.22
C PHE A 342 17.92 14.36 10.91
N SER A 343 19.09 13.89 11.32
CA SER A 343 20.13 14.70 11.96
C SER A 343 20.70 15.77 11.03
N PHE A 344 20.96 15.41 9.77
CA PHE A 344 21.45 16.33 8.75
C PHE A 344 20.46 17.47 8.47
N ASN A 345 19.18 17.12 8.23
CA ASN A 345 18.13 18.10 8.01
C ASN A 345 17.95 19.01 9.23
N TRP A 346 17.94 18.44 10.44
CA TRP A 346 17.74 19.22 11.66
C TRP A 346 18.78 20.32 11.84
N LYS A 347 20.06 20.08 11.51
CA LYS A 347 21.12 21.11 11.59
C LYS A 347 20.76 22.39 10.84
N SER A 348 20.13 22.27 9.68
CA SER A 348 19.73 23.41 8.84
C SER A 348 18.36 23.98 9.22
N LEU A 349 17.46 23.14 9.75
CA LEU A 349 16.06 23.50 10.00
C LEU A 349 15.78 23.99 11.42
N ARG A 350 16.69 23.70 12.37
CA ARG A 350 16.52 23.99 13.79
C ARG A 350 16.09 25.43 14.09
N THR A 351 16.66 26.43 13.39
CA THR A 351 16.31 27.85 13.61
C THR A 351 14.94 28.24 13.07
N TYR A 352 14.39 27.46 12.15
CA TYR A 352 13.07 27.67 11.56
C TYR A 352 11.96 26.94 12.34
N CYS A 353 12.32 26.01 13.23
CA CYS A 353 11.37 25.38 14.15
C CYS A 353 11.02 26.36 15.30
N THR A 354 9.86 27.01 15.19
CA THR A 354 9.36 27.98 16.17
C THR A 354 8.68 27.34 17.37
N ASN A 355 8.25 26.08 17.26
CA ASN A 355 7.67 25.33 18.36
C ASN A 355 8.77 24.86 19.33
N SER A 356 8.84 25.47 20.52
CA SER A 356 9.90 25.19 21.49
C SER A 356 9.89 23.74 21.99
N TYR A 357 8.71 23.14 22.18
CA TYR A 357 8.59 21.74 22.59
C TYR A 357 9.24 20.81 21.57
N TYR A 358 8.91 20.95 20.29
CA TYR A 358 9.50 20.10 19.25
C TYR A 358 10.97 20.40 19.03
N ARG A 359 11.38 21.66 19.13
CA ARG A 359 12.79 22.02 19.02
C ARG A 359 13.64 21.34 20.10
N GLU A 360 13.22 21.43 21.36
CA GLU A 360 13.92 20.78 22.49
C GLU A 360 13.89 19.25 22.38
N LYS A 361 12.75 18.68 21.99
CA LYS A 361 12.61 17.23 21.80
C LYS A 361 13.53 16.70 20.70
N ILE A 362 13.56 17.36 19.54
CA ILE A 362 14.41 16.96 18.42
C ILE A 362 15.89 17.19 18.76
N ASP A 363 16.23 18.29 19.45
CA ASP A 363 17.60 18.52 19.95
C ASP A 363 18.07 17.37 20.85
N SER A 364 17.22 16.90 21.77
CA SER A 364 17.53 15.75 22.64
C SER A 364 17.78 14.50 21.81
N ILE A 365 16.90 14.18 20.86
CA ILE A 365 17.02 12.98 20.03
C ILE A 365 18.30 13.03 19.17
N VAL A 366 18.57 14.15 18.50
CA VAL A 366 19.78 14.32 17.67
C VAL A 366 21.06 14.27 18.51
N GLY A 367 20.99 14.60 19.80
CA GLY A 367 22.11 14.44 20.73
C GLY A 367 22.39 12.99 21.15
N GLU A 368 21.42 12.09 20.99
CA GLU A 368 21.51 10.67 21.41
C GLU A 368 21.77 9.71 20.25
N ILE A 369 21.26 10.01 19.05
CA ILE A 369 21.41 9.15 17.87
C ILE A 369 22.73 9.41 17.13
N GLY A 370 23.30 8.35 16.56
CA GLY A 370 24.38 8.42 15.56
C GLY A 370 23.88 8.14 14.14
N ASP A 371 24.76 8.31 13.15
CA ASP A 371 24.44 8.12 11.72
C ASP A 371 23.93 6.69 11.40
N ASP A 372 24.44 5.67 12.10
CA ASP A 372 24.03 4.27 11.95
C ASP A 372 22.82 3.90 12.83
N SER A 373 22.16 4.87 13.46
CA SER A 373 20.99 4.58 14.29
C SER A 373 19.81 4.14 13.46
N ASN A 374 18.96 3.30 14.06
CA ASN A 374 17.69 2.94 13.46
C ASN A 374 16.84 4.19 13.18
N PRO A 375 15.96 4.12 12.17
CA PRO A 375 15.14 5.26 11.78
C PRO A 375 14.25 5.80 12.89
N ILE A 376 13.89 7.07 12.74
CA ILE A 376 12.96 7.78 13.59
C ILE A 376 11.57 7.67 12.96
N LEU A 377 10.60 7.27 13.77
CA LEU A 377 9.20 7.25 13.41
C LEU A 377 8.48 8.47 13.96
N PHE A 378 7.59 9.03 13.16
CA PHE A 378 6.64 10.06 13.56
C PHE A 378 5.26 9.45 13.52
N LYS A 379 4.62 9.35 14.68
CA LYS A 379 3.23 8.93 14.78
C LYS A 379 2.35 10.17 14.80
N CYS A 380 1.52 10.27 13.78
CA CYS A 380 0.65 11.40 13.51
C CYS A 380 -0.82 10.97 13.52
N LYS A 381 -1.69 11.88 13.93
CA LYS A 381 -3.15 11.71 13.84
C LYS A 381 -3.72 12.75 12.91
N PHE A 382 -4.62 12.36 12.02
CA PHE A 382 -5.37 13.33 11.22
C PHE A 382 -6.23 14.22 12.13
N ARG A 383 -6.40 15.49 11.75
CA ARG A 383 -7.42 16.36 12.33
C ARG A 383 -8.77 15.77 11.95
N GLY A 384 -9.66 15.64 12.94
CA GLY A 384 -11.05 15.33 12.61
C GLY A 384 -11.63 16.51 11.83
N MET A 385 -12.31 16.25 10.71
CA MET A 385 -13.04 17.29 10.00
C MET A 385 -14.05 17.93 10.97
N ALA A 386 -14.01 19.27 11.09
CA ALA A 386 -15.09 20.00 11.73
C ALA A 386 -16.36 19.71 10.92
N LYS A 387 -17.39 19.19 11.58
CA LYS A 387 -18.68 18.88 10.97
C LYS A 387 -19.37 20.12 10.43
#